data_AF-A0A7X1FRY4-F1
#
_entry.id   AF-A0A7X1FRY4-F1
#
_cell.length_a   1.000
_cell.length_b   1.000
_cell.length_c   1.000
_cell.angle_alpha   90.00
_cell.angle_beta   90.00
_cell.angle_gamma   90.00
#
_symmetry.space_group_name_H-M   'P 1'
#
loop_
_entity.id
_entity.type
_entity.pdbx_description
1 polymer ?
#
loop_
_entity_poly.entity_id
_entity_poly.type
_entity_poly.pdbx_seq_one_letter_code
_entity_poly.pdbx_strand_id
1 'polypeptide(L)'
;MLAILLLFGAASPAVLSAQAVGGQAAGGQSAEPPARTVEGELATKVRGSFTVAAVGDLIAPQPINRAAPEFARTADVIRHADVGFANMESSLVDFRKHEGGVGGTLAPLEMGDSLKSLGITLVSRANNHALDGGVEGMVSTDLALDRLGIAHAGSGRDLQEARGARFLETPKGRVGLVSMFAVEDVGNFGPAYVRTAATLRNGDIGGAPGVNPLYLTTYHVVSPADLEAMKAIAARTYGQRAPAHVAPTETAGARFRYFDEWYEAGDRPGTLRYAMNPADERGNLEAIRSGKVQSDFLIATIHSHQSPAFCGACAFGTVPGMKEELSHEPPDYLVKLAREAIDNGADMFVSHGVHALAGIEIYKGRPIFYGLSNFIFQFGLQFGDGYDAMANYRKRAELENPASLESVLASVRYENGKLAEVRLYPVDLGGRDRPISQLGIPQAASPAVAQRILSSLQQWSQPFGTRIVIENGVGVIRVP
;
A
#
# COMPACT_ATOMS: atom_id res chain seq x y z
N MET A 1 8.17 76.00 -14.02
CA MET A 1 8.02 75.00 -12.93
C MET A 1 7.01 73.95 -13.39
N LEU A 2 7.48 72.70 -13.54
CA LEU A 2 6.82 71.37 -13.65
C LEU A 2 5.44 71.26 -14.36
N ALA A 3 5.28 70.58 -15.51
CA ALA A 3 5.40 69.12 -15.83
C ALA A 3 4.12 68.31 -15.44
N ILE A 4 3.14 68.09 -16.35
CA ILE A 4 2.88 66.94 -17.28
C ILE A 4 2.62 65.61 -16.50
N LEU A 5 1.53 64.81 -16.66
CA LEU A 5 1.18 63.85 -17.75
C LEU A 5 -0.20 63.15 -17.48
N LEU A 6 -1.10 63.09 -18.49
CA LEU A 6 -1.59 61.92 -19.29
C LEU A 6 -2.58 60.95 -18.58
N LEU A 7 -3.54 60.26 -19.20
CA LEU A 7 -4.15 60.15 -20.55
C LEU A 7 -5.35 59.19 -20.38
N PHE A 8 -6.51 59.48 -20.96
CA PHE A 8 -7.45 58.43 -21.41
C PHE A 8 -8.18 58.95 -22.66
N GLY A 9 -7.82 58.39 -23.81
CA GLY A 9 -8.47 58.68 -25.09
C GLY A 9 -9.34 57.49 -25.50
N ALA A 10 -10.65 57.71 -25.59
CA ALA A 10 -11.60 56.81 -26.22
C ALA A 10 -11.69 57.13 -27.72
N ALA A 11 -11.70 56.11 -28.58
CA ALA A 11 -11.98 56.25 -30.01
C ALA A 11 -13.08 55.25 -30.42
N SER A 12 -14.11 55.80 -31.07
CA SER A 12 -15.23 55.10 -31.72
C SER A 12 -14.88 54.71 -33.18
N PRO A 13 -15.69 53.85 -33.84
CA PRO A 13 -15.21 52.89 -34.82
C PRO A 13 -15.22 53.42 -36.26
N ALA A 14 -14.31 52.92 -37.10
CA ALA A 14 -14.35 53.08 -38.54
C ALA A 14 -14.46 51.70 -39.20
N VAL A 15 -15.53 51.53 -39.97
CA VAL A 15 -15.82 50.37 -40.82
C VAL A 15 -14.86 50.38 -42.02
N LEU A 16 -14.11 49.31 -42.23
CA LEU A 16 -13.44 49.01 -43.50
C LEU A 16 -14.01 47.71 -44.07
N SER A 17 -14.65 47.86 -45.22
CA SER A 17 -15.13 46.78 -46.09
C SER A 17 -13.96 46.03 -46.71
N ALA A 18 -13.83 44.73 -46.40
CA ALA A 18 -12.89 43.83 -47.06
C ALA A 18 -13.53 43.19 -48.30
N GLN A 19 -12.82 43.30 -49.43
CA GLN A 19 -13.17 42.69 -50.71
C GLN A 19 -13.09 41.16 -50.62
N ALA A 20 -14.10 40.49 -51.17
CA ALA A 20 -14.18 39.05 -51.28
C ALA A 20 -13.17 38.54 -52.33
N VAL A 21 -12.15 37.80 -51.89
CA VAL A 21 -11.37 36.91 -52.75
C VAL A 21 -11.93 35.51 -52.57
N GLY A 22 -12.60 35.02 -53.61
CA GLY A 22 -13.13 33.67 -53.68
C GLY A 22 -11.99 32.65 -53.75
N GLY A 23 -11.70 32.02 -52.61
CA GLY A 23 -10.98 30.76 -52.55
C GLY A 23 -11.96 29.68 -52.11
N GLN A 24 -12.26 28.73 -52.99
CA GLN A 24 -12.88 27.47 -52.61
C GLN A 24 -11.90 26.71 -51.70
N ALA A 25 -12.00 26.92 -50.39
CA ALA A 25 -11.45 25.99 -49.43
C ALA A 25 -12.35 24.75 -49.45
N ALA A 26 -11.81 23.65 -49.96
CA ALA A 26 -12.40 22.33 -49.77
C ALA A 26 -12.64 22.14 -48.27
N GLY A 27 -13.91 22.11 -47.87
CA GLY A 27 -14.34 21.92 -46.50
C GLY A 27 -13.97 20.52 -46.04
N GLY A 28 -12.74 20.35 -45.56
CA GLY A 28 -12.42 19.28 -44.64
C GLY A 28 -13.18 19.59 -43.36
N GLN A 29 -14.35 18.98 -43.18
CA GLN A 29 -14.96 18.88 -41.86
C GLN A 29 -13.92 18.21 -40.97
N SER A 30 -13.25 18.97 -40.11
CA SER A 30 -12.49 18.41 -39.01
C SER A 30 -13.50 17.63 -38.19
N ALA A 31 -13.49 16.30 -38.30
CA ALA A 31 -14.35 15.44 -37.51
C ALA A 31 -14.17 15.85 -36.03
N GLU A 32 -15.27 16.20 -35.38
CA GLU A 32 -15.26 16.56 -33.97
C GLU A 32 -14.63 15.39 -33.20
N PRO A 33 -13.66 15.65 -32.30
CA PRO A 33 -13.03 14.57 -31.56
C PRO A 33 -14.08 13.76 -30.82
N PRO A 34 -13.89 12.43 -30.70
CA PRO A 34 -14.89 11.55 -30.09
C PRO A 34 -15.20 12.02 -28.67
N ALA A 35 -16.47 11.87 -28.27
CA ALA A 35 -16.93 12.20 -26.93
C ALA A 35 -16.13 11.39 -25.89
N ARG A 36 -15.86 12.01 -24.73
CA ARG A 36 -15.20 11.33 -23.60
C ARG A 36 -16.09 10.20 -23.09
N THR A 37 -15.49 9.04 -22.87
CA THR A 37 -16.12 7.85 -22.28
C THR A 37 -15.45 7.50 -20.97
N VAL A 38 -16.18 6.90 -20.03
CA VAL A 38 -15.60 6.43 -18.77
C VAL A 38 -14.51 5.39 -19.06
N GLU A 39 -14.77 4.47 -19.99
CA GLU A 39 -13.81 3.45 -20.41
C GLU A 39 -12.51 4.06 -20.95
N GLY A 40 -12.60 5.13 -21.75
CA GLY A 40 -11.44 5.84 -22.26
C GLY A 40 -10.62 6.53 -21.17
N GLU A 41 -11.27 7.13 -20.18
CA GLU A 41 -10.59 7.79 -19.06
C GLU A 41 -9.93 6.80 -18.08
N LEU A 42 -10.53 5.60 -17.92
CA LEU A 42 -10.00 4.53 -17.07
C LEU A 42 -8.97 3.63 -17.75
N ALA A 43 -8.77 3.77 -19.06
CA ALA A 43 -7.70 3.09 -19.79
C ALA A 43 -6.31 3.55 -19.32
N THR A 44 -5.31 2.69 -19.45
CA THR A 44 -3.90 3.05 -19.25
C THR A 44 -3.45 4.00 -20.36
N LYS A 45 -3.01 5.21 -19.99
CA LYS A 45 -2.73 6.29 -20.97
C LYS A 45 -1.25 6.55 -21.23
N VAL A 46 -0.35 5.90 -20.48
CA VAL A 46 1.10 5.96 -20.75
C VAL A 46 1.41 5.38 -22.14
N ARG A 47 2.31 6.04 -22.87
CA ARG A 47 2.68 5.68 -24.25
C ARG A 47 4.12 5.18 -24.33
N GLY A 48 4.42 4.38 -25.37
CA GLY A 48 5.73 3.76 -25.52
C GLY A 48 6.04 2.80 -24.37
N SER A 49 7.34 2.62 -24.10
CA SER A 49 7.81 1.78 -23.01
C SER A 49 7.75 2.52 -21.68
N PHE A 50 7.09 1.94 -20.68
CA PHE A 50 6.95 2.50 -19.33
C PHE A 50 7.19 1.41 -18.29
N THR A 51 8.09 1.64 -17.33
CA THR A 51 8.45 0.63 -16.31
C THR A 51 8.23 1.13 -14.90
N VAL A 52 7.54 0.33 -14.09
CA VAL A 52 7.44 0.52 -12.63
C VAL A 52 8.29 -0.53 -11.93
N ALA A 53 9.19 -0.12 -11.06
CA ALA A 53 9.84 -1.01 -10.09
C ALA A 53 9.09 -0.91 -8.76
N ALA A 54 8.48 -2.00 -8.32
CA ALA A 54 7.77 -2.08 -7.05
C ALA A 54 8.52 -2.98 -6.07
N VAL A 55 8.65 -2.50 -4.85
CA VAL A 55 9.21 -3.23 -3.73
C VAL A 55 8.24 -3.23 -2.55
N GLY A 56 8.50 -4.11 -1.60
CA GLY A 56 7.71 -4.27 -0.40
C GLY A 56 7.97 -3.24 0.69
N ASP A 57 7.86 -3.69 1.94
CA ASP A 57 7.87 -2.83 3.13
C ASP A 57 9.27 -2.24 3.40
N LEU A 58 9.31 -0.94 3.69
CA LEU A 58 10.51 -0.19 4.06
C LEU A 58 10.46 0.13 5.55
N ILE A 59 11.07 -0.74 6.35
CA ILE A 59 11.24 -0.57 7.79
C ILE A 59 12.73 -0.41 8.08
N ALA A 60 13.17 0.84 8.07
CA ALA A 60 14.55 1.25 8.26
C ALA A 60 14.63 2.38 9.30
N PRO A 61 15.18 2.14 10.50
CA PRO A 61 15.35 3.20 11.51
C PRO A 61 16.57 4.09 11.24
N GLN A 62 17.35 3.77 10.19
CA GLN A 62 18.60 4.45 9.84
C GLN A 62 18.84 4.45 8.33
N PRO A 63 19.64 5.40 7.81
CA PRO A 63 20.05 5.42 6.40
C PRO A 63 20.71 4.12 5.94
N ILE A 64 20.43 3.69 4.71
CA ILE A 64 20.80 2.36 4.21
C ILE A 64 21.77 2.36 3.02
N ASN A 65 22.34 3.51 2.65
CA ASN A 65 23.27 3.59 1.53
C ASN A 65 24.49 2.67 1.76
N ARG A 66 24.62 1.58 0.97
CA ARG A 66 25.74 0.63 1.02
C ARG A 66 26.52 0.61 -0.28
N ALA A 67 27.83 0.39 -0.17
CA ALA A 67 28.74 0.24 -1.32
C ALA A 67 28.84 -1.23 -1.83
N ALA A 68 28.02 -2.14 -1.29
CA ALA A 68 28.08 -3.57 -1.67
C ALA A 68 27.54 -3.79 -3.10
N PRO A 69 28.24 -4.57 -3.96
CA PRO A 69 27.78 -4.86 -5.33
C PRO A 69 26.39 -5.49 -5.40
N GLU A 70 26.03 -6.36 -4.45
CA GLU A 70 24.74 -7.04 -4.36
C GLU A 70 23.59 -6.05 -4.13
N PHE A 71 23.83 -5.06 -3.27
CA PHE A 71 22.90 -3.97 -3.01
C PHE A 71 22.78 -3.07 -4.24
N ALA A 72 23.91 -2.72 -4.88
CA ALA A 72 23.91 -1.92 -6.10
C ALA A 72 23.10 -2.58 -7.23
N ARG A 73 23.28 -3.88 -7.47
CA ARG A 73 22.48 -4.63 -8.47
C ARG A 73 20.98 -4.54 -8.22
N THR A 74 20.55 -4.63 -6.96
CA THR A 74 19.13 -4.54 -6.58
C THR A 74 18.61 -3.12 -6.77
N ALA A 75 19.36 -2.13 -6.30
CA ALA A 75 19.03 -0.72 -6.43
C ALA A 75 18.97 -0.27 -7.91
N ASP A 76 19.86 -0.79 -8.75
CA ASP A 76 19.90 -0.42 -10.17
C ASP A 76 18.62 -0.83 -10.91
N VAL A 77 17.95 -1.92 -10.54
CA VAL A 77 16.64 -2.25 -11.14
C VAL A 77 15.61 -1.15 -10.88
N ILE A 78 15.63 -0.56 -9.68
CA ILE A 78 14.74 0.56 -9.31
C ILE A 78 15.16 1.83 -10.04
N ARG A 79 16.46 2.17 -10.02
CA ARG A 79 17.01 3.39 -10.64
C ARG A 79 16.78 3.47 -12.15
N HIS A 80 16.70 2.34 -12.84
CA HIS A 80 16.43 2.29 -14.28
C HIS A 80 14.94 2.27 -14.63
N ALA A 81 14.04 2.19 -13.64
CA ALA A 81 12.60 2.30 -13.86
C ALA A 81 12.16 3.76 -14.02
N ASP A 82 11.01 3.98 -14.66
CA ASP A 82 10.39 5.30 -14.75
C ASP A 82 9.76 5.73 -13.42
N VAL A 83 9.35 4.75 -12.61
CA VAL A 83 8.79 4.92 -11.27
C VAL A 83 9.35 3.85 -10.34
N GLY A 84 9.95 4.26 -9.23
CA GLY A 84 10.20 3.40 -8.07
C GLY A 84 9.09 3.56 -7.03
N PHE A 85 8.40 2.47 -6.72
CA PHE A 85 7.29 2.40 -5.76
C PHE A 85 7.63 1.50 -4.56
N ALA A 86 7.25 1.92 -3.35
CA ALA A 86 7.40 1.11 -2.14
C ALA A 86 6.34 1.44 -1.07
N ASN A 87 6.16 0.54 -0.10
CA ASN A 87 5.44 0.85 1.13
C ASN A 87 6.38 1.36 2.22
N MET A 88 6.17 2.60 2.66
CA MET A 88 7.02 3.26 3.63
C MET A 88 6.40 3.23 5.01
N GLU A 89 6.94 2.38 5.88
CA GLU A 89 6.50 2.26 7.27
C GLU A 89 7.35 3.10 8.22
N SER A 90 8.61 3.35 7.88
CA SER A 90 9.44 4.30 8.63
C SER A 90 8.83 5.71 8.66
N SER A 91 8.83 6.32 9.84
CA SER A 91 8.42 7.72 10.05
C SER A 91 9.64 8.62 10.23
N LEU A 92 9.82 9.60 9.34
CA LEU A 92 10.99 10.48 9.29
C LEU A 92 10.81 11.67 10.24
N VAL A 93 11.71 11.77 11.22
CA VAL A 93 11.71 12.84 12.23
C VAL A 93 13.09 13.46 12.39
N ASP A 94 13.14 14.75 12.73
CA ASP A 94 14.39 15.39 13.18
C ASP A 94 14.65 14.99 14.62
N PHE A 95 15.46 13.94 14.84
CA PHE A 95 15.79 13.43 16.18
C PHE A 95 16.39 14.49 17.12
N ARG A 96 16.91 15.61 16.60
CA ARG A 96 17.42 16.71 17.43
C ARG A 96 16.32 17.61 17.99
N LYS A 97 15.12 17.56 17.41
CA LYS A 97 13.97 18.41 17.76
C LYS A 97 12.76 17.60 18.24
N HIS A 98 12.72 16.31 17.97
CA HIS A 98 11.63 15.43 18.39
C HIS A 98 11.57 15.35 19.92
N GLU A 99 10.47 15.81 20.50
CA GLU A 99 10.25 15.80 21.96
C GLU A 99 9.49 14.54 22.42
N GLY A 100 8.97 13.73 21.49
CA GLY A 100 8.27 12.48 21.78
C GLY A 100 9.21 11.32 22.12
N GLY A 101 8.61 10.19 22.55
CA GLY A 101 9.35 8.94 22.73
C GLY A 101 10.00 8.47 21.43
N VAL A 102 11.20 7.91 21.53
CA VAL A 102 11.85 7.20 20.42
C VAL A 102 11.43 5.74 20.49
N GLY A 103 10.81 5.22 19.44
CA GLY A 103 10.29 3.85 19.39
C GLY A 103 9.71 3.52 18.02
N GLY A 104 9.19 2.29 17.88
CA GLY A 104 8.59 1.82 16.63
C GLY A 104 9.58 1.83 15.46
N THR A 105 9.18 2.49 14.38
CA THR A 105 9.90 2.59 13.09
C THR A 105 10.46 3.98 12.82
N LEU A 106 10.58 4.83 13.85
CA LEU A 106 11.14 6.17 13.69
C LEU A 106 12.54 6.13 13.07
N ALA A 107 12.78 7.04 12.14
CA ALA A 107 14.00 7.17 11.39
C ALA A 107 14.42 8.64 11.26
N PRO A 108 15.73 8.94 11.12
CA PRO A 108 16.18 10.30 10.91
C PRO A 108 15.82 10.78 9.50
N LEU A 109 15.73 12.10 9.30
CA LEU A 109 15.36 12.70 8.00
C LEU A 109 16.26 12.23 6.83
N GLU A 110 17.53 11.95 7.11
CA GLU A 110 18.54 11.45 6.16
C GLU A 110 18.18 10.07 5.58
N MET A 111 17.25 9.33 6.21
CA MET A 111 16.72 8.11 5.60
C MET A 111 15.97 8.42 4.29
N GLY A 112 15.31 9.59 4.19
CA GLY A 112 14.68 10.05 2.95
C GLY A 112 15.68 10.19 1.79
N ASP A 113 16.90 10.65 2.05
CA ASP A 113 17.96 10.70 1.03
C ASP A 113 18.36 9.31 0.54
N SER A 114 18.31 8.30 1.43
CA SER A 114 18.56 6.91 1.05
C SER A 114 17.44 6.36 0.16
N LEU A 115 16.17 6.73 0.40
CA LEU A 115 15.06 6.36 -0.48
C LEU A 115 15.23 6.97 -1.86
N LYS A 116 15.59 8.25 -1.92
CA LYS A 116 15.85 8.94 -3.18
C LYS A 116 17.02 8.33 -3.94
N SER A 117 18.12 7.98 -3.26
CA SER A 117 19.29 7.36 -3.88
C SER A 117 19.01 5.95 -4.43
N LEU A 118 18.04 5.23 -3.86
CA LEU A 118 17.55 3.95 -4.36
C LEU A 118 16.73 4.09 -5.65
N GLY A 119 16.25 5.30 -5.98
CA GLY A 119 15.33 5.52 -7.10
C GLY A 119 13.86 5.43 -6.70
N ILE A 120 13.54 5.46 -5.41
CA ILE A 120 12.15 5.54 -4.95
C ILE A 120 11.62 6.95 -5.22
N THR A 121 10.51 7.02 -5.94
CA THR A 121 9.85 8.25 -6.39
C THR A 121 8.43 8.38 -5.88
N LEU A 122 7.85 7.27 -5.43
CA LEU A 122 6.46 7.16 -5.01
C LEU A 122 6.36 6.21 -3.80
N VAL A 123 5.71 6.63 -2.71
CA VAL A 123 5.56 5.78 -1.51
C VAL A 123 4.14 5.76 -0.96
N SER A 124 3.69 4.60 -0.49
CA SER A 124 2.48 4.52 0.34
C SER A 124 2.79 4.81 1.80
N ARG A 125 1.85 5.49 2.46
CA ARG A 125 1.95 5.92 3.87
C ARG A 125 0.76 5.50 4.72
N ALA A 126 -0.30 4.92 4.14
CA ALA A 126 -1.37 4.35 4.94
C ALA A 126 -0.91 2.99 5.52
N ASN A 127 -0.42 2.99 6.76
CA ASN A 127 -0.04 1.81 7.51
C ASN A 127 -0.09 2.08 9.02
N ASN A 128 0.09 1.04 9.83
CA ASN A 128 0.03 1.14 11.29
C ASN A 128 1.17 1.97 11.92
N HIS A 129 2.27 2.17 11.21
CA HIS A 129 3.46 2.88 11.71
C HIS A 129 3.49 4.37 11.33
N ALA A 130 2.51 4.84 10.56
CA ALA A 130 2.45 6.22 10.09
C ALA A 130 2.40 7.27 11.22
N LEU A 131 1.96 6.88 12.43
CA LEU A 131 1.87 7.74 13.61
C LEU A 131 2.78 7.28 14.76
N ASP A 132 3.86 6.52 14.50
CA ASP A 132 4.82 6.13 15.56
C ASP A 132 5.44 7.35 16.27
N GLY A 133 5.59 8.47 15.55
CA GLY A 133 6.00 9.78 16.10
C GLY A 133 4.83 10.71 16.43
N GLY A 134 3.61 10.16 16.56
CA GLY A 134 2.37 10.92 16.61
C GLY A 134 2.09 11.69 15.31
N VAL A 135 1.15 12.65 15.40
CA VAL A 135 0.79 13.53 14.25
C VAL A 135 1.98 14.37 13.81
N GLU A 136 2.84 14.79 14.74
CA GLU A 136 4.07 15.53 14.41
C GLU A 136 5.00 14.69 13.53
N GLY A 137 5.24 13.42 13.88
CA GLY A 137 6.05 12.52 13.08
C GLY A 137 5.47 12.23 11.70
N MET A 138 4.15 12.08 11.62
CA MET A 138 3.44 11.95 10.34
C MET A 138 3.68 13.18 9.45
N VAL A 139 3.42 14.39 9.97
CA VAL A 139 3.60 15.64 9.22
C VAL A 139 5.07 15.88 8.87
N SER A 140 5.99 15.59 9.77
CA SER A 140 7.45 15.67 9.52
C SER A 140 7.85 14.77 8.35
N THR A 141 7.30 13.55 8.30
CA THR A 141 7.54 12.59 7.22
C THR A 141 7.04 13.13 5.89
N ASP A 142 5.79 13.57 5.84
CA ASP A 142 5.16 14.10 4.62
C ASP A 142 5.94 15.31 4.07
N LEU A 143 6.34 16.24 4.94
CA LEU A 143 7.16 17.40 4.56
C LEU A 143 8.57 17.02 4.08
N ALA A 144 9.17 15.98 4.67
CA ALA A 144 10.48 15.49 4.23
C ALA A 144 10.40 14.89 2.83
N LEU A 145 9.37 14.08 2.55
CA LEU A 145 9.13 13.48 1.25
C LEU A 145 8.82 14.53 0.18
N ASP A 146 8.01 15.54 0.50
CA ASP A 146 7.71 16.68 -0.38
C ASP A 146 9.00 17.42 -0.79
N ARG A 147 9.89 17.71 0.17
CA ARG A 147 11.19 18.37 -0.11
C ARG A 147 12.08 17.54 -1.01
N LEU A 148 11.99 16.22 -0.92
CA LEU A 148 12.75 15.29 -1.75
C LEU A 148 12.13 15.07 -3.12
N GLY A 149 10.90 15.52 -3.35
CA GLY A 149 10.13 15.25 -4.57
C GLY A 149 9.69 13.79 -4.69
N ILE A 150 9.57 13.09 -3.55
CA ILE A 150 8.99 11.74 -3.49
C ILE A 150 7.50 11.92 -3.25
N ALA A 151 6.68 11.58 -4.24
CA ALA A 151 5.23 11.65 -4.09
C ALA A 151 4.77 10.58 -3.08
N HIS A 152 3.82 10.92 -2.22
CA HIS A 152 3.34 10.03 -1.17
C HIS A 152 1.82 10.12 -1.04
N ALA A 153 1.16 9.03 -0.65
CA ALA A 153 -0.29 8.98 -0.46
C ALA A 153 -0.67 8.11 0.74
N GLY A 154 -1.87 8.34 1.28
CA GLY A 154 -2.45 7.50 2.34
C GLY A 154 -2.39 8.10 3.74
N SER A 155 -1.74 9.25 3.93
CA SER A 155 -1.78 10.08 5.15
C SER A 155 -2.28 11.48 4.81
N GLY A 156 -2.87 12.17 5.79
CA GLY A 156 -3.35 13.54 5.61
C GLY A 156 -3.83 14.21 6.89
N ARG A 157 -4.15 15.50 6.80
CA ARG A 157 -4.72 16.31 7.91
C ARG A 157 -6.17 15.95 8.21
N ASP A 158 -6.83 15.26 7.28
CA ASP A 158 -8.18 14.75 7.38
C ASP A 158 -8.38 13.62 6.36
N LEU A 159 -9.55 12.97 6.41
CA LEU A 159 -9.85 11.82 5.56
C LEU A 159 -9.88 12.16 4.07
N GLN A 160 -10.30 13.37 3.68
CA GLN A 160 -10.32 13.76 2.27
C GLN A 160 -8.90 13.82 1.72
N GLU A 161 -7.99 14.42 2.48
CA GLU A 161 -6.59 14.50 2.11
C GLU A 161 -5.91 13.13 2.08
N ALA A 162 -6.14 12.30 3.10
CA ALA A 162 -5.54 10.97 3.23
C ALA A 162 -5.99 10.00 2.12
N ARG A 163 -7.27 10.06 1.76
CA ARG A 163 -7.89 9.18 0.75
C ARG A 163 -7.62 9.63 -0.69
N GLY A 164 -7.44 10.93 -0.91
CA GLY A 164 -7.25 11.50 -2.23
C GLY A 164 -5.99 10.98 -2.92
N ALA A 165 -6.08 10.76 -4.23
CA ALA A 165 -4.93 10.38 -5.04
C ALA A 165 -3.82 11.45 -4.98
N ARG A 166 -2.57 11.01 -5.06
CA ARG A 166 -1.39 11.87 -5.17
C ARG A 166 -0.63 11.57 -6.43
N PHE A 167 0.04 12.58 -6.98
CA PHE A 167 0.54 12.54 -8.34
C PHE A 167 2.04 12.78 -8.40
N LEU A 168 2.72 11.95 -9.19
CA LEU A 168 4.09 12.12 -9.63
C LEU A 168 4.08 12.47 -11.12
N GLU A 169 4.74 13.56 -11.49
CA GLU A 169 4.96 13.91 -12.89
C GLU A 169 6.20 13.21 -13.42
N THR A 170 6.07 12.54 -14.57
CA THR A 170 7.20 11.93 -15.30
C THR A 170 7.22 12.46 -16.73
N PRO A 171 8.36 12.39 -17.45
CA PRO A 171 8.40 12.70 -18.87
C PRO A 171 7.46 11.83 -19.74
N LYS A 172 6.98 10.69 -19.23
CA LYS A 172 6.12 9.73 -19.93
C LYS A 172 4.64 9.81 -19.54
N GLY A 173 4.28 10.72 -18.64
CA GLY A 173 2.93 10.92 -18.16
C GLY A 173 2.85 11.04 -16.63
N ARG A 174 1.65 11.37 -16.16
CA ARG A 174 1.37 11.50 -14.74
C ARG A 174 1.02 10.15 -14.12
N VAL A 175 1.61 9.89 -12.95
CA VAL A 175 1.39 8.65 -12.19
C VAL A 175 0.64 8.99 -10.91
N GLY A 176 -0.53 8.38 -10.72
CA GLY A 176 -1.35 8.50 -9.52
C GLY A 176 -1.06 7.39 -8.51
N LEU A 177 -1.20 7.70 -7.22
CA LEU A 177 -1.18 6.74 -6.12
C LEU A 177 -2.40 6.94 -5.23
N VAL A 178 -3.09 5.84 -4.91
CA VAL A 178 -4.07 5.77 -3.81
C VAL A 178 -3.62 4.69 -2.84
N SER A 179 -3.47 5.05 -1.57
CA SER A 179 -3.00 4.15 -0.51
C SER A 179 -4.05 4.08 0.61
N MET A 180 -4.31 2.88 1.11
CA MET A 180 -5.25 2.63 2.21
C MET A 180 -4.68 1.64 3.23
N PHE A 181 -5.22 1.65 4.44
CA PHE A 181 -4.82 0.77 5.54
C PHE A 181 -6.02 -0.04 6.02
N ALA A 182 -5.92 -1.37 6.03
CA ALA A 182 -6.94 -2.22 6.60
C ALA A 182 -6.95 -2.09 8.13
N VAL A 183 -8.06 -1.65 8.69
CA VAL A 183 -8.23 -1.44 10.13
C VAL A 183 -9.29 -2.40 10.65
N GLU A 184 -8.96 -3.24 11.61
CA GLU A 184 -9.96 -4.11 12.26
C GLU A 184 -10.83 -3.28 13.21
N ASP A 185 -12.12 -3.58 13.22
CA ASP A 185 -13.10 -2.91 14.09
C ASP A 185 -12.97 -3.31 15.57
N VAL A 186 -12.35 -4.47 15.85
CA VAL A 186 -12.24 -5.07 17.19
C VAL A 186 -10.91 -5.83 17.40
N GLY A 187 -10.77 -6.47 18.55
CA GLY A 187 -9.61 -7.30 18.90
C GLY A 187 -8.41 -6.52 19.46
N ASN A 188 -7.30 -7.23 19.68
CA ASN A 188 -6.12 -6.69 20.37
C ASN A 188 -5.51 -5.46 19.67
N PHE A 189 -5.78 -5.30 18.36
CA PHE A 189 -5.26 -4.21 17.53
C PHE A 189 -6.29 -3.15 17.14
N GLY A 190 -7.59 -3.50 17.08
CA GLY A 190 -8.64 -2.60 16.62
C GLY A 190 -8.63 -1.24 17.32
N PRO A 191 -8.68 -1.17 18.67
CA PRO A 191 -8.67 0.10 19.40
C PRO A 191 -7.37 0.93 19.25
N ALA A 192 -6.25 0.32 18.87
CA ALA A 192 -4.99 1.02 18.63
C ALA A 192 -4.94 1.59 17.20
N TYR A 193 -5.33 0.79 16.20
CA TYR A 193 -5.37 1.19 14.79
C TYR A 193 -6.51 2.17 14.47
N VAL A 194 -7.65 2.10 15.18
CA VAL A 194 -8.72 3.09 15.03
C VAL A 194 -8.22 4.51 15.31
N ARG A 195 -7.23 4.69 16.20
CA ARG A 195 -6.68 6.02 16.56
C ARG A 195 -5.73 6.58 15.51
N THR A 196 -5.26 5.77 14.57
CA THR A 196 -4.41 6.24 13.47
C THR A 196 -5.23 6.68 12.26
N ALA A 197 -6.53 6.36 12.20
CA ALA A 197 -7.39 6.67 11.07
C ALA A 197 -7.73 8.16 10.99
N ALA A 198 -7.62 8.71 9.77
CA ALA A 198 -8.09 10.06 9.49
C ALA A 198 -9.63 10.11 9.51
N THR A 199 -10.18 11.23 9.97
CA THR A 199 -11.65 11.43 10.00
C THR A 199 -12.09 12.57 9.08
N LEU A 200 -13.35 12.52 8.64
CA LEU A 200 -13.94 13.57 7.81
C LEU A 200 -14.01 14.89 8.58
N ARG A 201 -13.82 15.99 7.86
CA ARG A 201 -14.31 17.29 8.31
C ARG A 201 -15.83 17.30 8.29
N ASN A 202 -16.46 17.75 9.36
CA ASN A 202 -17.92 17.85 9.43
C ASN A 202 -18.34 19.22 9.99
N GLY A 203 -18.80 20.12 9.11
CA GLY A 203 -19.09 21.51 9.47
C GLY A 203 -17.83 22.23 9.97
N ASP A 204 -17.96 22.93 11.11
CA ASP A 204 -16.86 23.63 11.78
C ASP A 204 -15.97 22.70 12.62
N ILE A 205 -16.29 21.41 12.72
CA ILE A 205 -15.46 20.41 13.40
C ILE A 205 -14.38 19.97 12.43
N GLY A 206 -13.13 20.28 12.76
CA GLY A 206 -11.96 19.79 12.02
C GLY A 206 -11.92 18.27 11.97
N GLY A 207 -11.53 17.72 10.83
CA GLY A 207 -11.19 16.30 10.71
C GLY A 207 -9.92 15.99 11.49
N ALA A 208 -9.78 14.75 11.94
CA ALA A 208 -8.58 14.27 12.61
C ALA A 208 -7.52 13.87 11.57
N PRO A 209 -6.26 14.29 11.74
CA PRO A 209 -5.15 13.79 10.93
C PRO A 209 -4.93 12.29 11.14
N GLY A 210 -4.52 11.60 10.09
CA GLY A 210 -4.25 10.17 10.15
C GLY A 210 -4.11 9.52 8.78
N VAL A 211 -4.25 8.20 8.76
CA VAL A 211 -4.19 7.39 7.54
C VAL A 211 -5.57 7.15 6.92
N ASN A 212 -5.60 6.87 5.62
CA ASN A 212 -6.82 6.49 4.92
C ASN A 212 -7.25 5.05 5.31
N PRO A 213 -8.35 4.86 6.06
CA PRO A 213 -8.74 3.55 6.54
C PRO A 213 -9.59 2.81 5.51
N LEU A 214 -9.54 1.48 5.62
CA LEU A 214 -10.57 0.55 5.19
C LEU A 214 -10.95 -0.28 6.43
N TYR A 215 -12.05 0.07 7.09
CA TYR A 215 -12.48 -0.70 8.25
C TYR A 215 -12.98 -2.09 7.83
N LEU A 216 -12.58 -3.10 8.59
CA LEU A 216 -12.97 -4.50 8.42
C LEU A 216 -13.66 -5.00 9.68
N THR A 217 -14.78 -5.69 9.50
CA THR A 217 -15.34 -6.55 10.54
C THR A 217 -14.82 -7.97 10.34
N THR A 218 -14.11 -8.49 11.33
CA THR A 218 -13.54 -9.84 11.33
C THR A 218 -14.51 -10.83 11.96
N TYR A 219 -14.79 -11.94 11.28
CA TYR A 219 -15.63 -13.04 11.74
C TYR A 219 -14.80 -14.32 11.90
N HIS A 220 -14.74 -14.84 13.11
CA HIS A 220 -14.16 -16.13 13.43
C HIS A 220 -15.11 -17.25 13.02
N VAL A 221 -14.73 -18.06 12.05
CA VAL A 221 -15.58 -19.15 11.57
C VAL A 221 -15.54 -20.30 12.58
N VAL A 222 -16.71 -20.71 13.07
CA VAL A 222 -16.89 -21.83 14.00
C VAL A 222 -17.94 -22.81 13.48
N SER A 223 -17.99 -24.03 14.02
CA SER A 223 -19.05 -24.95 13.63
C SER A 223 -20.41 -24.45 14.14
N PRO A 224 -21.54 -24.81 13.50
CA PRO A 224 -22.86 -24.48 14.02
C PRO A 224 -23.07 -24.95 15.47
N ALA A 225 -22.55 -26.13 15.82
CA ALA A 225 -22.66 -26.68 17.17
C ALA A 225 -21.84 -25.86 18.19
N ASP A 226 -20.64 -25.42 17.82
CA ASP A 226 -19.81 -24.57 18.68
C ASP A 226 -20.43 -23.19 18.88
N LEU A 227 -21.02 -22.61 17.82
CA LEU A 227 -21.72 -21.32 17.93
C LEU A 227 -22.88 -21.40 18.93
N GLU A 228 -23.67 -22.47 18.89
CA GLU A 228 -24.76 -22.70 19.85
C GLU A 228 -24.22 -22.95 21.28
N ALA A 229 -23.11 -23.71 21.41
CA ALA A 229 -22.46 -23.90 22.70
C ALA A 229 -21.96 -22.57 23.29
N MET A 230 -21.37 -21.69 22.47
CA MET A 230 -20.92 -20.35 22.87
C MET A 230 -22.09 -19.47 23.31
N LYS A 231 -23.19 -19.45 22.55
CA LYS A 231 -24.43 -18.76 22.95
C LYS A 231 -24.95 -19.26 24.29
N ALA A 232 -24.94 -20.58 24.50
CA ALA A 232 -25.37 -21.18 25.76
C ALA A 232 -24.43 -20.84 26.94
N ILE A 233 -23.11 -20.78 26.72
CA ILE A 233 -22.14 -20.30 27.71
C ILE A 233 -22.43 -18.84 28.05
N ALA A 234 -22.55 -17.97 27.04
CA ALA A 234 -22.84 -16.55 27.24
C ALA A 234 -24.12 -16.34 28.06
N ALA A 235 -25.20 -17.07 27.72
CA ALA A 235 -26.47 -17.01 28.45
C ALA A 235 -26.34 -17.45 29.92
N ARG A 236 -25.53 -18.48 30.23
CA ARG A 236 -25.29 -18.92 31.61
C ARG A 236 -24.39 -17.97 32.39
N THR A 237 -23.37 -17.41 31.74
CA THR A 237 -22.39 -16.52 32.38
C THR A 237 -22.99 -15.17 32.72
N TYR A 238 -23.81 -14.59 31.82
CA TYR A 238 -24.33 -13.23 31.98
C TYR A 238 -25.81 -13.16 32.36
N GLY A 239 -26.55 -14.29 32.28
CA GLY A 239 -27.99 -14.33 32.52
C GLY A 239 -28.80 -13.50 31.51
N GLN A 240 -30.08 -13.25 31.81
CA GLN A 240 -30.92 -12.29 31.07
C GLN A 240 -30.63 -10.81 31.44
N ARG A 241 -29.39 -10.46 31.79
CA ARG A 241 -29.03 -9.03 31.89
C ARG A 241 -29.04 -8.45 30.48
N ALA A 242 -30.11 -7.72 30.14
CA ALA A 242 -30.22 -6.96 28.90
C ALA A 242 -28.99 -6.04 28.71
N PRO A 243 -28.57 -5.83 27.45
CA PRO A 243 -27.27 -6.24 26.96
C PRO A 243 -26.14 -5.37 27.51
N ALA A 244 -25.05 -5.99 27.95
CA ALA A 244 -23.77 -5.29 28.06
C ALA A 244 -23.32 -4.90 26.63
N HIS A 245 -23.77 -3.75 26.12
CA HIS A 245 -23.35 -3.10 24.87
C HIS A 245 -23.18 -3.96 23.59
N VAL A 246 -23.72 -5.18 23.55
CA VAL A 246 -23.99 -5.87 22.30
C VAL A 246 -25.25 -5.21 21.75
N ALA A 247 -25.12 -4.41 20.69
CA ALA A 247 -26.28 -4.00 19.89
C ALA A 247 -27.18 -5.23 19.72
N PRO A 248 -28.49 -5.11 20.02
CA PRO A 248 -29.36 -6.22 20.38
C PRO A 248 -29.13 -7.37 19.42
N THR A 249 -28.54 -8.46 19.92
CA THR A 249 -28.43 -9.75 19.22
C THR A 249 -28.55 -9.60 17.70
N GLU A 250 -27.51 -9.16 16.99
CA GLU A 250 -27.49 -9.44 15.55
C GLU A 250 -27.22 -10.93 15.38
N THR A 251 -28.23 -11.74 15.72
CA THR A 251 -28.58 -12.90 14.92
C THR A 251 -29.04 -12.38 13.57
N ALA A 252 -28.09 -11.90 12.77
CA ALA A 252 -28.26 -11.80 11.33
C ALA A 252 -27.99 -13.20 10.77
N GLY A 253 -28.93 -14.13 10.99
CA GLY A 253 -28.77 -15.53 10.63
C GLY A 253 -27.68 -16.24 11.45
N ALA A 254 -26.51 -16.46 10.84
CA ALA A 254 -25.47 -17.37 11.31
C ALA A 254 -24.38 -16.73 12.20
N ARG A 255 -24.57 -15.50 12.70
CA ARG A 255 -23.55 -14.73 13.44
C ARG A 255 -23.86 -14.55 14.92
N PHE A 256 -22.81 -14.43 15.74
CA PHE A 256 -22.90 -14.18 17.18
C PHE A 256 -21.68 -13.37 17.65
N ARG A 257 -21.89 -12.31 18.42
CA ARG A 257 -20.81 -11.55 19.05
C ARG A 257 -20.65 -11.97 20.51
N TYR A 258 -19.44 -12.31 20.92
CA TYR A 258 -19.12 -12.66 22.30
C TYR A 258 -17.86 -11.92 22.74
N PHE A 259 -17.96 -11.15 23.83
CA PHE A 259 -17.02 -10.08 24.15
C PHE A 259 -16.89 -9.09 22.97
N ASP A 260 -15.66 -8.75 22.59
CA ASP A 260 -15.36 -7.87 21.48
C ASP A 260 -15.15 -8.62 20.16
N GLU A 261 -15.37 -9.94 20.08
CA GLU A 261 -15.13 -10.73 18.86
C GLU A 261 -16.42 -11.20 18.20
N TRP A 262 -16.44 -11.23 16.86
CA TRP A 262 -17.54 -11.80 16.08
C TRP A 262 -17.27 -13.24 15.67
N TYR A 263 -18.28 -14.08 15.77
CA TYR A 263 -18.26 -15.48 15.36
C TYR A 263 -19.32 -15.72 14.29
N GLU A 264 -19.01 -16.53 13.28
CA GLU A 264 -19.90 -16.92 12.19
C GLU A 264 -19.93 -18.44 12.06
N ALA A 265 -21.12 -19.05 12.00
CA ALA A 265 -21.23 -20.47 11.72
C ALA A 265 -20.86 -20.75 10.25
N GLY A 266 -19.94 -21.70 10.04
CA GLY A 266 -19.49 -22.10 8.71
C GLY A 266 -18.97 -23.53 8.65
N ASP A 267 -18.59 -23.94 7.45
CA ASP A 267 -18.11 -25.29 7.11
C ASP A 267 -16.59 -25.45 7.24
N ARG A 268 -15.85 -24.36 7.47
CA ARG A 268 -14.40 -24.34 7.72
C ARG A 268 -14.06 -23.69 9.07
N PRO A 269 -14.39 -24.31 10.21
CA PRO A 269 -14.02 -23.80 11.52
C PRO A 269 -12.51 -23.50 11.65
N GLY A 270 -12.15 -22.42 12.34
CA GLY A 270 -10.76 -21.97 12.51
C GLY A 270 -10.24 -21.02 11.43
N THR A 271 -11.05 -20.73 10.42
CA THR A 271 -10.77 -19.69 9.41
C THR A 271 -11.33 -18.33 9.82
N LEU A 272 -10.85 -17.27 9.18
CA LEU A 272 -11.31 -15.89 9.36
C LEU A 272 -12.01 -15.41 8.10
N ARG A 273 -13.12 -14.70 8.27
CA ARG A 273 -13.82 -13.98 7.20
C ARG A 273 -13.86 -12.50 7.53
N TYR A 274 -13.89 -11.66 6.50
CA TYR A 274 -13.86 -10.21 6.67
C TYR A 274 -14.98 -9.56 5.86
N ALA A 275 -15.63 -8.56 6.45
CA ALA A 275 -16.53 -7.66 5.73
C ALA A 275 -15.92 -6.25 5.71
N MET A 276 -15.76 -5.68 4.52
CA MET A 276 -15.35 -4.29 4.36
C MET A 276 -16.47 -3.34 4.77
N ASN A 277 -16.11 -2.23 5.42
CA ASN A 277 -17.03 -1.13 5.65
C ASN A 277 -17.50 -0.55 4.29
N PRO A 278 -18.81 -0.55 3.99
CA PRO A 278 -19.29 -0.15 2.67
C PRO A 278 -19.07 1.32 2.31
N ALA A 279 -18.87 2.20 3.30
CA ALA A 279 -18.57 3.61 3.06
C ALA A 279 -17.09 3.80 2.68
N ASP A 280 -16.19 3.11 3.37
CA ASP A 280 -14.77 3.16 3.06
C ASP A 280 -14.45 2.47 1.74
N GLU A 281 -15.03 1.30 1.48
CA GLU A 281 -14.89 0.60 0.20
C GLU A 281 -15.27 1.54 -0.96
N ARG A 282 -16.46 2.13 -0.90
CA ARG A 282 -16.94 3.07 -1.91
C ARG A 282 -16.00 4.28 -2.05
N GLY A 283 -15.63 4.92 -0.94
CA GLY A 283 -14.78 6.10 -0.96
C GLY A 283 -13.39 5.81 -1.54
N ASN A 284 -12.81 4.64 -1.22
CA ASN A 284 -11.53 4.22 -1.78
C ASN A 284 -11.64 3.95 -3.30
N LEU A 285 -12.70 3.26 -3.75
CA LEU A 285 -12.93 3.03 -5.18
C LEU A 285 -13.22 4.32 -5.95
N GLU A 286 -13.92 5.28 -5.36
CA GLU A 286 -14.13 6.62 -5.93
C GLU A 286 -12.84 7.42 -6.05
N ALA A 287 -11.96 7.33 -5.05
CA ALA A 287 -10.64 7.96 -5.08
C ALA A 287 -9.74 7.35 -6.15
N ILE A 288 -9.77 6.02 -6.32
CA ILE A 288 -9.08 5.31 -7.39
C ILE A 288 -9.58 5.77 -8.75
N ARG A 289 -10.91 5.77 -8.95
CA ARG A 289 -11.53 6.19 -10.21
C ARG A 289 -11.20 7.64 -10.55
N SER A 290 -11.36 8.54 -9.60
CA SER A 290 -11.10 9.98 -9.78
C SER A 290 -9.61 10.26 -9.98
N GLY A 291 -8.74 9.53 -9.27
CA GLY A 291 -7.29 9.59 -9.45
C GLY A 291 -6.90 9.16 -10.85
N LYS A 292 -7.48 8.07 -11.36
CA LYS A 292 -7.20 7.54 -12.69
C LYS A 292 -7.65 8.48 -13.81
N VAL A 293 -8.81 9.11 -13.68
CA VAL A 293 -9.25 10.16 -14.63
C VAL A 293 -8.20 11.27 -14.72
N GLN A 294 -7.54 11.59 -13.61
CA GLN A 294 -6.54 12.65 -13.52
C GLN A 294 -5.10 12.21 -13.80
N SER A 295 -4.83 10.92 -14.03
CA SER A 295 -3.48 10.37 -14.26
C SER A 295 -3.40 9.45 -15.47
N ASP A 296 -2.21 9.29 -16.04
CA ASP A 296 -1.97 8.39 -17.16
C ASP A 296 -1.77 6.94 -16.71
N PHE A 297 -1.17 6.78 -15.53
CA PHE A 297 -1.01 5.51 -14.82
C PHE A 297 -1.50 5.66 -13.38
N LEU A 298 -2.06 4.64 -12.76
CA LEU A 298 -2.45 4.66 -11.34
C LEU A 298 -2.09 3.36 -10.62
N ILE A 299 -1.42 3.50 -9.48
CA ILE A 299 -1.16 2.42 -8.53
C ILE A 299 -2.18 2.56 -7.39
N ALA A 300 -2.89 1.48 -7.10
CA ALA A 300 -3.68 1.35 -5.89
C ALA A 300 -2.96 0.40 -4.93
N THR A 301 -2.96 0.70 -3.64
CA THR A 301 -2.23 -0.10 -2.67
C THR A 301 -2.90 -0.13 -1.31
N ILE A 302 -2.72 -1.24 -0.61
CA ILE A 302 -3.22 -1.46 0.74
C ILE A 302 -2.13 -2.03 1.64
N HIS A 303 -2.07 -1.53 2.86
CA HIS A 303 -1.34 -2.17 3.95
C HIS A 303 -2.33 -2.99 4.79
N SER A 304 -2.06 -4.28 4.95
CA SER A 304 -2.99 -5.25 5.53
C SER A 304 -2.24 -6.33 6.29
N HIS A 305 -2.70 -6.60 7.51
CA HIS A 305 -2.20 -7.68 8.38
C HIS A 305 -3.15 -8.88 8.43
N GLN A 306 -4.25 -8.84 7.67
CA GLN A 306 -5.30 -9.85 7.74
C GLN A 306 -4.88 -11.13 7.04
N SER A 307 -5.25 -12.27 7.65
CA SER A 307 -4.95 -13.62 7.18
C SER A 307 -6.24 -14.45 7.06
N PRO A 308 -6.33 -15.43 6.15
CA PRO A 308 -7.48 -16.34 6.04
C PRO A 308 -7.66 -17.27 7.25
N ALA A 309 -6.66 -17.38 8.12
CA ALA A 309 -6.73 -18.12 9.38
C ALA A 309 -5.95 -17.39 10.47
N PHE A 310 -6.22 -17.73 11.74
CA PHE A 310 -5.50 -17.14 12.87
C PHE A 310 -3.99 -17.35 12.73
N CYS A 311 -3.24 -16.26 12.66
CA CYS A 311 -1.79 -16.27 12.60
C CYS A 311 -1.22 -15.63 13.87
N GLY A 312 -0.47 -16.42 14.66
CA GLY A 312 0.20 -15.90 15.85
C GLY A 312 1.27 -14.82 15.55
N ALA A 313 1.87 -14.86 14.37
CA ALA A 313 2.88 -13.88 13.94
C ALA A 313 2.26 -12.50 13.66
N CYS A 314 1.06 -12.43 13.07
CA CYS A 314 0.30 -11.19 12.90
C CYS A 314 -0.12 -10.56 14.25
N ALA A 315 -0.05 -11.33 15.33
CA ALA A 315 -0.43 -10.89 16.67
C ALA A 315 0.74 -10.39 17.55
N PHE A 316 1.98 -10.31 17.01
CA PHE A 316 3.20 -9.94 17.75
C PHE A 316 3.32 -10.63 19.12
N GLY A 317 2.78 -11.85 19.22
CA GLY A 317 2.62 -12.59 20.46
C GLY A 317 2.86 -14.06 20.21
N THR A 318 3.93 -14.60 20.81
CA THR A 318 4.20 -16.03 20.79
C THR A 318 3.23 -16.72 21.75
N VAL A 319 2.27 -17.46 21.23
CA VAL A 319 1.61 -18.50 22.03
C VAL A 319 2.59 -19.68 22.09
N PRO A 320 3.11 -20.07 23.27
CA PRO A 320 4.07 -21.17 23.36
C PRO A 320 3.53 -22.44 22.71
N GLY A 321 4.22 -22.94 21.69
CA GLY A 321 3.84 -24.15 20.95
C GLY A 321 3.06 -23.92 19.64
N MET A 322 2.63 -22.69 19.33
CA MET A 322 2.13 -22.35 18.00
C MET A 322 3.30 -21.95 17.09
N LYS A 323 3.41 -22.60 15.93
CA LYS A 323 4.38 -22.18 14.91
C LYS A 323 3.89 -20.88 14.27
N GLU A 324 4.81 -19.93 14.09
CA GLU A 324 4.61 -18.79 13.20
C GLU A 324 4.49 -19.33 11.77
N GLU A 325 3.28 -19.43 11.24
CA GLU A 325 3.06 -19.66 9.83
C GLU A 325 2.33 -18.43 9.27
N LEU A 326 3.10 -17.55 8.64
CA LEU A 326 2.53 -16.46 7.85
C LEU A 326 1.77 -17.09 6.68
N SER A 327 0.51 -16.71 6.51
CA SER A 327 -0.28 -17.15 5.37
C SER A 327 0.26 -16.51 4.09
N HIS A 328 0.54 -17.34 3.09
CA HIS A 328 0.85 -16.89 1.73
C HIS A 328 -0.40 -16.81 0.84
N GLU A 329 -1.56 -17.20 1.40
CA GLU A 329 -2.87 -17.05 0.78
C GLU A 329 -3.49 -15.71 1.20
N PRO A 330 -3.90 -14.84 0.25
CA PRO A 330 -4.58 -13.60 0.59
C PRO A 330 -6.00 -13.88 1.09
N PRO A 331 -6.51 -13.10 2.06
CA PRO A 331 -7.91 -13.21 2.48
C PRO A 331 -8.88 -12.77 1.37
N ASP A 332 -10.08 -13.35 1.35
CA ASP A 332 -11.07 -13.14 0.29
C ASP A 332 -11.40 -11.66 0.02
N TYR A 333 -11.47 -10.83 1.07
CA TYR A 333 -11.77 -9.40 0.91
C TYR A 333 -10.67 -8.67 0.14
N LEU A 334 -9.41 -9.08 0.32
CA LEU A 334 -8.26 -8.46 -0.34
C LEU A 334 -8.27 -8.80 -1.83
N VAL A 335 -8.61 -10.04 -2.18
CA VAL A 335 -8.81 -10.46 -3.58
C VAL A 335 -9.94 -9.66 -4.23
N LYS A 336 -11.08 -9.52 -3.53
CA LYS A 336 -12.22 -8.73 -3.99
C LYS A 336 -11.84 -7.27 -4.22
N LEU A 337 -11.25 -6.62 -3.22
CA LEU A 337 -10.85 -5.21 -3.27
C LEU A 337 -9.83 -4.95 -4.39
N ALA A 338 -8.83 -5.82 -4.55
CA ALA A 338 -7.82 -5.66 -5.59
C ALA A 338 -8.43 -5.68 -6.99
N ARG A 339 -9.35 -6.62 -7.26
CA ARG A 339 -10.07 -6.69 -8.54
C ARG A 339 -10.99 -5.48 -8.74
N GLU A 340 -11.69 -5.03 -7.70
CA GLU A 340 -12.53 -3.83 -7.76
C GLU A 340 -11.70 -2.55 -7.99
N ALA A 341 -10.50 -2.46 -7.42
CA ALA A 341 -9.56 -1.37 -7.67
C ALA A 341 -9.14 -1.32 -9.15
N ILE A 342 -8.78 -2.48 -9.72
CA ILE A 342 -8.47 -2.60 -11.15
C ILE A 342 -9.68 -2.20 -12.02
N ASP A 343 -10.87 -2.66 -11.66
CA ASP A 343 -12.12 -2.33 -12.36
C ASP A 343 -12.48 -0.84 -12.27
N ASN A 344 -11.97 -0.14 -11.25
CA ASN A 344 -12.11 1.30 -11.08
C ASN A 344 -10.95 2.11 -11.65
N GLY A 345 -10.01 1.48 -12.37
CA GLY A 345 -9.00 2.18 -13.15
C GLY A 345 -7.58 2.08 -12.62
N ALA A 346 -7.34 1.38 -11.50
CA ALA A 346 -5.96 1.06 -11.12
C ALA A 346 -5.31 0.22 -12.22
N ASP A 347 -4.10 0.60 -12.63
CA ASP A 347 -3.29 -0.13 -13.61
C ASP A 347 -2.46 -1.22 -12.94
N MET A 348 -2.26 -1.13 -11.63
CA MET A 348 -1.54 -2.08 -10.79
C MET A 348 -2.07 -2.00 -9.35
N PHE A 349 -2.16 -3.16 -8.68
CA PHE A 349 -2.50 -3.25 -7.26
C PHE A 349 -1.38 -3.91 -6.46
N VAL A 350 -1.01 -3.34 -5.32
CA VAL A 350 0.05 -3.89 -4.45
C VAL A 350 -0.41 -3.93 -2.99
N SER A 351 -0.35 -5.12 -2.39
CA SER A 351 -0.61 -5.32 -0.97
C SER A 351 0.69 -5.50 -0.17
N HIS A 352 0.66 -5.02 1.06
CA HIS A 352 1.79 -4.87 1.98
C HIS A 352 1.37 -5.25 3.42
N GLY A 353 2.31 -5.31 4.36
CA GLY A 353 2.04 -5.44 5.80
C GLY A 353 2.13 -6.86 6.36
N VAL A 354 1.73 -7.89 5.62
CA VAL A 354 1.91 -9.29 6.06
C VAL A 354 3.36 -9.71 6.24
N HIS A 355 4.33 -8.89 5.82
CA HIS A 355 5.77 -9.16 5.89
C HIS A 355 6.14 -10.55 5.33
N ALA A 356 5.45 -10.94 4.27
CA ALA A 356 5.64 -12.20 3.56
C ALA A 356 5.30 -12.03 2.08
N LEU A 357 5.87 -12.92 1.27
CA LEU A 357 5.48 -13.07 -0.13
C LEU A 357 4.10 -13.72 -0.23
N ALA A 358 3.31 -13.32 -1.22
CA ALA A 358 2.05 -14.00 -1.55
C ALA A 358 1.90 -14.14 -3.07
N GLY A 359 0.87 -14.86 -3.50
CA GLY A 359 0.60 -15.10 -4.92
C GLY A 359 0.46 -13.83 -5.75
N ILE A 360 0.64 -13.97 -7.07
CA ILE A 360 0.49 -12.89 -8.05
C ILE A 360 -0.66 -13.23 -8.99
N GLU A 361 -1.55 -12.28 -9.25
CA GLU A 361 -2.65 -12.39 -10.22
C GLU A 361 -2.43 -11.43 -11.39
N ILE A 362 -2.70 -11.87 -12.62
CA ILE A 362 -2.88 -10.99 -13.78
C ILE A 362 -4.38 -10.88 -14.07
N TYR A 363 -5.02 -9.84 -13.54
CA TYR A 363 -6.46 -9.62 -13.69
C TYR A 363 -6.71 -8.56 -14.78
N LYS A 364 -7.44 -8.93 -15.84
CA LYS A 364 -7.74 -8.05 -16.99
C LYS A 364 -6.48 -7.39 -17.60
N GLY A 365 -5.39 -8.13 -17.67
CA GLY A 365 -4.12 -7.64 -18.21
C GLY A 365 -3.38 -6.66 -17.29
N ARG A 366 -3.73 -6.60 -16.01
CA ARG A 366 -3.11 -5.74 -14.99
C ARG A 366 -2.62 -6.58 -13.82
N PRO A 367 -1.44 -6.28 -13.24
CA PRO A 367 -0.86 -7.12 -12.20
C PRO A 367 -1.40 -6.73 -10.81
N ILE A 368 -1.66 -7.76 -10.02
CA ILE A 368 -2.01 -7.68 -8.60
C ILE A 368 -0.93 -8.47 -7.84
N PHE A 369 -0.24 -7.79 -6.93
CA PHE A 369 0.73 -8.40 -6.02
C PHE A 369 0.11 -8.47 -4.64
N TYR A 370 -0.20 -9.67 -4.14
CA TYR A 370 -0.82 -9.84 -2.82
C TYR A 370 0.17 -9.72 -1.65
N GLY A 371 1.48 -9.74 -1.94
CA GLY A 371 2.52 -9.52 -0.96
C GLY A 371 3.90 -9.56 -1.61
N LEU A 372 4.63 -8.44 -1.55
CA LEU A 372 6.03 -8.36 -1.99
C LEU A 372 7.03 -8.61 -0.84
N SER A 373 6.55 -8.93 0.36
CA SER A 373 7.34 -9.05 1.60
C SER A 373 8.01 -7.74 2.03
N ASN A 374 9.02 -7.81 2.90
CA ASN A 374 9.84 -6.66 3.24
C ASN A 374 10.90 -6.39 2.17
N PHE A 375 11.21 -5.13 1.86
CA PHE A 375 12.40 -4.79 1.08
C PHE A 375 13.53 -4.26 1.95
N ILE A 376 13.20 -3.64 3.09
CA ILE A 376 14.14 -3.35 4.17
C ILE A 376 13.48 -3.72 5.48
N PHE A 377 14.16 -4.50 6.32
CA PHE A 377 13.59 -4.98 7.58
C PHE A 377 14.56 -4.91 8.75
N GLN A 378 14.53 -3.79 9.47
CA GLN A 378 15.41 -3.51 10.62
C GLN A 378 14.61 -3.15 11.89
N PHE A 379 13.39 -3.69 12.00
CA PHE A 379 12.45 -3.36 13.06
C PHE A 379 13.02 -3.59 14.47
N GLY A 380 12.92 -2.58 15.33
CA GLY A 380 13.30 -2.69 16.74
C GLY A 380 14.80 -2.85 17.03
N LEU A 381 15.67 -2.90 16.02
CA LEU A 381 17.11 -3.11 16.24
C LEU A 381 17.78 -1.96 16.99
N GLN A 382 17.38 -0.73 16.70
CA GLN A 382 18.05 0.48 17.21
C GLN A 382 17.49 0.99 18.54
N PHE A 383 16.16 0.92 18.72
CA PHE A 383 15.46 1.55 19.85
C PHE A 383 14.41 0.65 20.50
N GLY A 384 14.50 -0.68 20.34
CA GLY A 384 13.50 -1.64 20.81
C GLY A 384 13.23 -1.54 22.32
N ASP A 385 14.17 -2.01 23.14
CA ASP A 385 14.09 -1.99 24.61
C ASP A 385 15.35 -1.35 25.23
N GLY A 386 15.81 -0.25 24.61
CA GLY A 386 17.04 0.46 24.96
C GLY A 386 18.16 0.25 23.92
N TYR A 387 19.39 0.62 24.30
CA TYR A 387 20.55 0.68 23.40
C TYR A 387 21.28 -0.67 23.19
N ASP A 388 20.85 -1.75 23.84
CA ASP A 388 21.46 -3.08 23.65
C ASP A 388 20.90 -3.75 22.39
N ALA A 389 21.62 -3.59 21.28
CA ALA A 389 21.26 -4.17 19.99
C ALA A 389 21.17 -5.71 20.02
N MET A 390 21.96 -6.40 20.86
CA MET A 390 21.90 -7.85 20.97
C MET A 390 20.64 -8.30 21.74
N ALA A 391 20.27 -7.58 22.80
CA ALA A 391 19.02 -7.83 23.51
C ALA A 391 17.81 -7.55 22.62
N ASN A 392 17.83 -6.45 21.86
CA ASN A 392 16.80 -6.08 20.89
C ASN A 392 16.63 -7.17 19.82
N TYR A 393 17.73 -7.62 19.21
CA TYR A 393 17.72 -8.70 18.22
C TYR A 393 17.10 -9.99 18.78
N ARG A 394 17.50 -10.42 19.98
CA ARG A 394 16.98 -11.66 20.61
C ARG A 394 15.47 -11.64 20.89
N LYS A 395 14.85 -10.47 20.92
CA LYS A 395 13.40 -10.29 21.12
C LYS A 395 12.61 -10.23 19.82
N ARG A 396 13.25 -10.44 18.67
CA ARG A 396 12.63 -10.34 17.35
C ARG A 396 12.92 -11.62 16.56
N ALA A 397 12.08 -12.63 16.77
CA ALA A 397 12.20 -13.91 16.06
C ALA A 397 12.01 -13.74 14.54
N GLU A 398 11.27 -12.71 14.14
CA GLU A 398 10.99 -12.33 12.75
C GLU A 398 12.28 -11.97 11.99
N LEU A 399 13.30 -11.47 12.69
CA LEU A 399 14.63 -11.17 12.14
C LEU A 399 15.46 -12.43 11.82
N GLU A 400 14.93 -13.61 12.10
CA GLU A 400 15.47 -14.91 11.71
C GLU A 400 14.47 -15.73 10.87
N ASN A 401 13.25 -15.23 10.65
CA ASN A 401 12.20 -15.95 9.93
C ASN A 401 12.40 -15.75 8.41
N PRO A 402 12.66 -16.82 7.63
CA PRO A 402 12.84 -16.70 6.18
C PRO A 402 11.65 -16.05 5.47
N ALA A 403 10.42 -16.24 5.95
CA ALA A 403 9.24 -15.63 5.33
C ALA A 403 9.28 -14.09 5.39
N SER A 404 9.87 -13.52 6.44
CA SER A 404 10.07 -12.07 6.63
C SER A 404 11.32 -11.50 5.97
N LEU A 405 12.27 -12.36 5.58
CA LEU A 405 13.58 -11.95 5.06
C LEU A 405 13.77 -12.28 3.58
N GLU A 406 12.89 -13.10 3.01
CA GLU A 406 12.83 -13.38 1.58
C GLU A 406 11.82 -12.47 0.90
N SER A 407 12.23 -11.89 -0.22
CA SER A 407 11.51 -10.81 -0.87
C SER A 407 11.66 -10.84 -2.38
N VAL A 408 10.89 -10.01 -3.07
CA VAL A 408 10.98 -9.84 -4.51
C VAL A 408 10.84 -8.37 -4.91
N LEU A 409 11.74 -7.92 -5.77
CA LEU A 409 11.59 -6.67 -6.49
C LEU A 409 10.89 -6.98 -7.82
N ALA A 410 9.73 -6.38 -8.05
CA ALA A 410 8.96 -6.53 -9.26
C ALA A 410 9.25 -5.37 -10.24
N SER A 411 9.79 -5.68 -11.42
CA SER A 411 9.89 -4.74 -12.54
C SER A 411 8.76 -5.02 -13.52
N VAL A 412 7.83 -4.07 -13.63
CA VAL A 412 6.57 -4.19 -14.37
C VAL A 412 6.64 -3.29 -15.59
N ARG A 413 6.74 -3.88 -16.78
CA ARG A 413 6.90 -3.15 -18.04
C ARG A 413 5.59 -3.11 -18.82
N TYR A 414 5.22 -1.91 -19.24
CA TYR A 414 4.10 -1.62 -20.12
C TYR A 414 4.61 -1.15 -21.48
N GLU A 415 3.90 -1.50 -22.54
CA GLU A 415 4.12 -0.99 -23.90
C GLU A 415 2.80 -0.44 -24.44
N ASN A 416 2.77 0.86 -24.73
CA ASN A 416 1.57 1.56 -25.24
C ASN A 416 0.32 1.30 -24.38
N GLY A 417 0.49 1.39 -23.06
CA GLY A 417 -0.58 1.20 -22.08
C GLY A 417 -0.97 -0.26 -21.81
N LYS A 418 -0.30 -1.25 -22.41
CA LYS A 418 -0.57 -2.67 -22.15
C LYS A 418 0.55 -3.29 -21.34
N LEU A 419 0.22 -4.11 -20.35
CA LEU A 419 1.22 -4.89 -19.62
C LEU A 419 1.93 -5.83 -20.60
N ALA A 420 3.24 -5.69 -20.72
CA ALA A 420 4.06 -6.48 -21.64
C ALA A 420 4.81 -7.61 -20.91
N GLU A 421 5.39 -7.32 -19.75
CA GLU A 421 6.18 -8.29 -18.99
C GLU A 421 6.28 -7.86 -17.51
N VAL A 422 6.26 -8.84 -16.61
CA VAL A 422 6.68 -8.67 -15.21
C VAL A 422 7.93 -9.50 -14.97
N ARG A 423 8.99 -8.87 -14.47
CA ARG A 423 10.20 -9.54 -13.99
C ARG A 423 10.29 -9.47 -12.47
N LEU A 424 10.58 -10.60 -11.87
CA LEU A 424 10.62 -10.85 -10.44
C LEU A 424 12.07 -11.13 -10.06
N TYR A 425 12.72 -10.18 -9.40
CA TYR A 425 14.10 -10.27 -8.96
C TYR A 425 14.13 -10.68 -7.48
N PRO A 426 14.57 -11.90 -7.14
CA PRO A 426 14.58 -12.36 -5.75
C PRO A 426 15.58 -11.57 -4.91
N VAL A 427 15.15 -11.17 -3.72
CA VAL A 427 15.91 -10.36 -2.77
C VAL A 427 16.05 -11.12 -1.45
N ASP A 428 17.25 -11.07 -0.90
CA ASP A 428 17.61 -11.69 0.38
C ASP A 428 18.02 -10.59 1.38
N LEU A 429 17.26 -10.48 2.47
CA LEU A 429 17.51 -9.54 3.57
C LEU A 429 18.49 -10.10 4.63
N GLY A 430 18.92 -11.35 4.47
CA GLY A 430 19.87 -12.04 5.33
C GLY A 430 19.19 -12.91 6.37
N GLY A 431 19.48 -12.67 7.63
CA GLY A 431 19.13 -13.53 8.77
C GLY A 431 20.40 -13.85 9.55
N ARG A 432 20.47 -15.07 10.11
CA ARG A 432 21.64 -15.54 10.87
C ARG A 432 22.95 -15.58 10.07
N ASP A 433 22.86 -15.58 8.75
CA ASP A 433 24.01 -15.62 7.85
C ASP A 433 24.72 -14.26 7.70
N ARG A 434 24.14 -13.17 8.23
CA ARG A 434 24.71 -11.82 8.19
C ARG A 434 24.83 -11.22 9.60
N PRO A 435 25.87 -10.42 9.87
CA PRO A 435 25.94 -9.69 11.14
C PRO A 435 24.77 -8.70 11.26
N ILE A 436 24.34 -8.37 12.48
CA ILE A 436 23.22 -7.44 12.75
C ILE A 436 23.38 -6.10 12.01
N SER A 437 24.61 -5.61 11.85
CA SER A 437 24.90 -4.36 11.12
C SER A 437 24.59 -4.41 9.61
N GLN A 438 24.37 -5.60 9.06
CA GLN A 438 24.02 -5.88 7.66
C GLN A 438 22.65 -6.54 7.50
N LEU A 439 21.99 -6.89 8.61
CA LEU A 439 20.68 -7.53 8.61
C LEU A 439 19.60 -6.58 8.09
N GLY A 440 18.63 -7.13 7.35
CA GLY A 440 17.51 -6.35 6.84
C GLY A 440 17.83 -5.50 5.62
N ILE A 441 19.06 -5.56 5.09
CA ILE A 441 19.49 -4.78 3.93
C ILE A 441 19.33 -5.62 2.66
N PRO A 442 18.68 -5.09 1.61
CA PRO A 442 18.41 -5.86 0.41
C PRO A 442 19.69 -6.20 -0.35
N GLN A 443 19.82 -7.47 -0.71
CA GLN A 443 20.86 -7.97 -1.59
C GLN A 443 20.23 -8.89 -2.62
N ALA A 444 20.81 -8.95 -3.82
CA ALA A 444 20.43 -9.94 -4.81
C ALA A 444 20.61 -11.34 -4.23
N ALA A 445 19.56 -12.18 -4.29
CA ALA A 445 19.59 -13.51 -3.68
C ALA A 445 20.63 -14.43 -4.37
N SER A 446 21.21 -15.35 -3.59
CA SER A 446 22.02 -16.43 -4.16
C SER A 446 21.16 -17.34 -5.06
N PRO A 447 21.74 -18.09 -6.01
CA PRO A 447 20.95 -18.96 -6.91
C PRO A 447 20.02 -19.94 -6.20
N ALA A 448 20.45 -20.49 -5.05
CA ALA A 448 19.64 -21.42 -4.27
C ALA A 448 18.44 -20.71 -3.60
N VAL A 449 18.67 -19.53 -3.01
CA VAL A 449 17.61 -18.73 -2.39
C VAL A 449 16.65 -18.19 -3.46
N ALA A 450 17.18 -17.71 -4.59
CA ALA A 450 16.39 -17.27 -5.73
C ALA A 450 15.47 -18.38 -6.26
N GLN A 451 15.99 -19.59 -6.45
CA GLN A 451 15.20 -20.74 -6.88
C GLN A 451 14.08 -21.06 -5.90
N ARG A 452 14.36 -21.03 -4.58
CA ARG A 452 13.35 -21.26 -3.54
C ARG A 452 12.24 -20.20 -3.61
N ILE A 453 12.60 -18.91 -3.57
CA ILE A 453 11.66 -17.79 -3.63
C ILE A 453 10.74 -17.91 -4.86
N LEU A 454 11.31 -18.13 -6.03
CA LEU A 454 10.56 -18.20 -7.28
C LEU A 454 9.68 -19.46 -7.38
N SER A 455 10.14 -20.60 -6.83
CA SER A 455 9.34 -21.83 -6.80
C SER A 455 8.12 -21.68 -5.88
N SER A 456 8.30 -21.01 -4.73
CA SER A 456 7.19 -20.69 -3.84
C SER A 456 6.19 -19.73 -4.50
N LEU A 457 6.67 -18.67 -5.16
CA LEU A 457 5.81 -17.75 -5.92
C LEU A 457 5.06 -18.47 -7.05
N GLN A 458 5.68 -19.42 -7.75
CA GLN A 458 5.00 -20.26 -8.74
C GLN A 458 3.83 -21.01 -8.10
N GLN A 459 4.03 -21.63 -6.93
CA GLN A 459 3.00 -22.38 -6.21
C GLN A 459 1.86 -21.46 -5.77
N TRP A 460 2.16 -20.34 -5.11
CA TRP A 460 1.14 -19.44 -4.57
C TRP A 460 0.39 -18.65 -5.65
N SER A 461 0.94 -18.57 -6.86
CA SER A 461 0.29 -17.92 -8.00
C SER A 461 -0.59 -18.88 -8.82
N GLN A 462 -0.50 -20.21 -8.61
CA GLN A 462 -1.32 -21.21 -9.32
C GLN A 462 -2.84 -20.97 -9.17
N PRO A 463 -3.40 -20.65 -7.98
CA PRO A 463 -4.85 -20.44 -7.84
C PRO A 463 -5.39 -19.28 -8.69
N PHE A 464 -4.54 -18.33 -9.07
CA PHE A 464 -4.88 -17.19 -9.92
C PHE A 464 -4.60 -17.43 -11.41
N GLY A 465 -4.07 -18.61 -11.78
CA GLY A 465 -3.73 -18.96 -13.16
C GLY A 465 -2.49 -18.25 -13.71
N THR A 466 -1.70 -17.57 -12.88
CA THR A 466 -0.52 -16.84 -13.33
C THR A 466 0.66 -17.80 -13.50
N ARG A 467 1.22 -17.85 -14.72
CA ARG A 467 2.42 -18.63 -15.02
C ARG A 467 3.69 -17.78 -14.87
N ILE A 468 4.55 -18.17 -13.94
CA ILE A 468 5.90 -17.61 -13.77
C ILE A 468 6.92 -18.57 -14.38
N VAL A 469 7.73 -18.10 -15.33
CA VAL A 469 8.86 -18.84 -15.91
C VAL A 469 10.15 -18.36 -15.25
N ILE A 470 11.03 -19.28 -14.84
CA ILE A 470 12.33 -18.91 -14.23
C ILE A 470 13.39 -18.87 -15.32
N GLU A 471 13.99 -17.70 -15.55
CA GLU A 471 15.02 -17.45 -16.55
C GLU A 471 16.24 -16.82 -15.88
N ASN A 472 17.38 -17.53 -15.85
CA ASN A 472 18.62 -17.04 -15.24
C ASN A 472 18.45 -16.51 -13.80
N GLY A 473 17.63 -17.17 -12.98
CA GLY A 473 17.36 -16.77 -11.60
C GLY A 473 16.38 -15.60 -11.44
N VAL A 474 15.70 -15.20 -12.51
CA VAL A 474 14.65 -14.18 -12.52
C VAL A 474 13.31 -14.83 -12.87
N GLY A 475 12.25 -14.52 -12.14
CA GLY A 475 10.89 -14.93 -12.51
C GLY A 475 10.33 -14.02 -13.60
N VAL A 476 9.70 -14.58 -14.61
CA VAL A 476 9.15 -13.83 -15.75
C VAL A 476 7.69 -14.22 -15.97
N ILE A 477 6.81 -13.23 -15.93
CA ILE A 477 5.40 -13.38 -16.31
C ILE A 477 5.22 -12.66 -17.63
N ARG A 478 4.78 -13.39 -18.65
CA ARG A 478 4.46 -12.84 -19.97
C ARG A 478 2.96 -12.83 -20.13
N VAL A 479 2.41 -11.66 -20.43
CA VAL A 479 0.98 -11.51 -20.70
C VAL A 479 0.76 -11.72 -22.20
N PRO A 480 -0.15 -12.63 -22.60
CA PRO A 480 -0.41 -12.94 -24.00
C PRO A 480 -1.03 -11.78 -24.79
#